data_AF-A0A9E3N2K1-F1
#
_entry.id   AF-A0A9E3N2K1-F1
#
_cell.length_a   1.000
_cell.length_b   1.000
_cell.length_c   1.000
_cell.angle_alpha   90.00
_cell.angle_beta   90.00
_cell.angle_gamma   90.00
#
_symmetry.space_group_name_H-M   'P 1'
#
loop_
_entity.id
_entity.type
_entity.pdbx_description
1 polymer ?
#
loop_
_entity_poly.entity_id
_entity_poly.type
_entity_poly.pdbx_seq_one_letter_code
_entity_poly.pdbx_strand_id
1 'polypeptide(L)' 'MGDLKKYRISKRESQEKFWGRFGVTQSSGSRFETGLAIPAPVALLLKLYVNGKLNDGDLLG' A
#
# COMPACT_ATOMS: atom_id res chain seq x y z
N MET A 1 2.97 -10.72 -4.62
CA MET A 1 2.84 -10.33 -3.20
C MET A 1 4.17 -9.93 -2.54
N GLY A 2 5.27 -10.68 -2.69
CA GLY A 2 6.59 -10.28 -2.15
C GLY A 2 7.17 -8.96 -2.70
N ASP A 3 6.57 -8.44 -3.77
CA ASP A 3 6.98 -7.19 -4.42
C ASP A 3 6.50 -5.93 -3.68
N LEU A 4 5.33 -5.97 -3.03
CA LEU A 4 4.75 -4.80 -2.34
C LEU A 4 5.56 -4.38 -1.11
N LYS A 5 5.97 -5.36 -0.29
CA LYS A 5 6.85 -5.11 0.86
C LYS A 5 8.20 -4.53 0.42
N LYS A 6 8.78 -5.07 -0.65
CA LYS A 6 10.04 -4.56 -1.22
C LYS A 6 9.89 -3.14 -1.76
N TYR A 7 8.79 -2.87 -2.49
CA TYR A 7 8.45 -1.54 -2.98
C TYR A 7 8.38 -0.52 -1.84
N ARG A 8 7.62 -0.81 -0.77
CA ARG A 8 7.54 0.05 0.41
C ARG A 8 8.91 0.28 1.06
N ILE A 9 9.71 -0.78 1.23
CA ILE A 9 11.05 -0.67 1.83
C ILE A 9 11.97 0.19 0.95
N SER A 10 11.89 0.09 -0.37
CA SER A 10 12.66 0.92 -1.30
C SER A 10 12.33 2.42 -1.16
N LYS A 11 11.07 2.73 -0.80
CA LYS A 11 10.60 4.09 -0.46
C LYS A 11 10.97 4.52 0.96
N ARG A 12 11.57 3.64 1.76
CA ARG A 12 11.96 3.86 3.18
C ARG A 12 10.78 4.27 4.07
N GLU A 13 9.62 3.66 3.87
CA GLU A 13 8.41 4.01 4.61
C GLU A 13 8.01 2.98 5.64
N SER A 14 7.47 3.43 6.77
CA SER A 14 6.78 2.55 7.71
C SER A 14 5.51 1.95 7.08
N GLN A 15 5.03 0.84 7.62
CA GLN A 15 3.75 0.27 7.20
C GLN A 15 2.61 1.27 7.41
N GLU A 16 2.58 1.97 8.54
CA GLU A 16 1.58 3.00 8.82
C GLU A 16 1.55 4.09 7.74
N LYS A 17 2.71 4.66 7.39
CA LYS A 17 2.80 5.70 6.36
C LYS A 17 2.35 5.17 4.98
N PHE A 18 2.84 4.00 4.59
CA PHE A 18 2.52 3.42 3.29
C PHE A 18 1.04 3.05 3.15
N TRP A 19 0.54 2.26 4.09
CA TRP A 19 -0.82 1.73 4.07
C TRP A 19 -1.87 2.78 4.42
N GLY A 20 -1.52 3.78 5.23
CA GLY A 20 -2.41 4.88 5.60
C GLY A 20 -2.97 5.63 4.39
N ARG A 21 -2.18 5.81 3.32
CA ARG A 21 -2.62 6.39 2.04
C ARG A 21 -3.82 5.69 1.40
N PHE A 22 -4.03 4.42 1.73
CA PHE A 22 -5.09 3.60 1.18
C PHE A 22 -6.21 3.34 2.20
N GLY A 23 -6.25 4.11 3.29
CA GLY A 23 -7.19 3.90 4.40
C GLY A 23 -6.95 2.59 5.16
N VAL A 24 -5.74 2.02 5.07
CA VAL A 24 -5.40 0.73 5.67
C VAL A 24 -4.57 0.94 6.94
N THR A 25 -5.00 0.34 8.04
CA THR A 25 -4.26 0.37 9.31
C THR A 25 -2.93 -0.39 9.21
N GLN A 26 -1.95 -0.03 10.05
CA GLN A 26 -0.66 -0.71 10.09
C GLN A 26 -0.79 -2.23 10.30
N SER A 27 -1.67 -2.66 11.20
CA SER A 27 -1.89 -4.09 11.50
C SER A 27 -2.48 -4.85 10.30
N SER A 28 -3.42 -4.25 9.57
CA SER A 28 -3.97 -4.82 8.33
C SER A 28 -2.92 -4.87 7.23
N GLY A 29 -2.15 -3.79 7.05
CA GLY A 29 -1.04 -3.72 6.11
C GLY A 29 0.03 -4.79 6.37
N SER A 30 0.34 -5.05 7.64
CA SER A 30 1.25 -6.14 8.03
C SER A 30 0.73 -7.51 7.55
N ARG A 31 -0.56 -7.81 7.75
CA ARG A 31 -1.17 -9.07 7.29
C ARG A 31 -1.11 -9.21 5.77
N PHE A 32 -1.35 -8.12 5.04
CA PHE A 32 -1.24 -8.11 3.58
C PHE A 32 0.19 -8.41 3.10
N GLU A 33 1.20 -7.83 3.77
CA GLU A 33 2.61 -8.11 3.47
C GLU A 33 3.05 -9.54 3.81
N THR A 34 2.33 -10.23 4.70
CA THR A 34 2.58 -11.63 5.08
C THR A 34 1.71 -12.66 4.36
N GLY A 35 0.88 -12.23 3.40
CA GLY A 35 0.15 -13.14 2.51
C GLY A 35 -1.37 -13.19 2.68
N LEU A 36 -1.97 -12.36 3.54
CA LEU A 36 -3.41 -12.16 3.54
C LEU A 36 -3.84 -11.49 2.23
N ALA A 37 -4.97 -11.91 1.67
CA ALA A 37 -5.53 -11.30 0.48
C ALA A 37 -5.85 -9.81 0.72
N ILE A 38 -5.45 -8.96 -0.23
CA ILE A 38 -5.75 -7.53 -0.22
C ILE A 38 -7.16 -7.33 -0.80
N PRO A 39 -8.06 -6.57 -0.14
CA PRO A 39 -9.37 -6.24 -0.69
C PRO A 39 -9.27 -5.59 -2.07
N ALA A 40 -10.17 -5.95 -2.98
CA ALA A 40 -10.12 -5.48 -4.37
C ALA A 40 -10.02 -3.94 -4.54
N PRO A 41 -10.74 -3.11 -3.76
CA PRO A 41 -10.59 -1.66 -3.85
C PRO A 41 -9.17 -1.16 -3.52
N VAL A 42 -8.55 -1.71 -2.47
CA VAL A 42 -7.18 -1.37 -2.05
C VAL A 42 -6.17 -1.84 -3.10
N ALA A 43 -6.36 -3.04 -3.66
CA ALA A 43 -5.49 -3.56 -4.71
C ALA A 43 -5.53 -2.70 -5.99
N LEU A 44 -6.70 -2.16 -6.34
CA LEU A 44 -6.85 -1.22 -7.47
C LEU A 44 -6.06 0.07 -7.23
N LEU A 45 -6.23 0.70 -6.06
CA LEU A 45 -5.50 1.92 -5.71
C LEU A 45 -3.99 1.71 -5.70
N LEU A 46 -3.51 0.61 -5.12
CA LEU A 46 -2.09 0.23 -5.16
C LEU A 46 -1.57 0.10 -6.58
N LYS A 47 -2.32 -0.57 -7.47
CA LYS A 47 -1.94 -0.73 -8.88
C LYS A 47 -1.84 0.62 -9.59
N LEU A 48 -2.78 1.53 -9.34
CA LEU A 48 -2.75 2.86 -9.94
C LEU A 48 -1.57 3.70 -9.41
N TYR A 49 -1.31 3.64 -8.10
CA TYR A 49 -0.19 4.35 -7.46
C TYR A 49 1.18 3.85 -7.94
N VAL A 50 1.40 2.53 -7.95
CA VAL A 50 2.67 1.94 -8.41
C VAL A 50 2.94 2.24 -9.90
N ASN A 51 1.89 2.34 -10.71
CA ASN A 51 2.00 2.70 -12.13
C ASN A 51 2.08 4.22 -12.37
N GLY A 52 2.18 5.04 -11.32
CA GLY A 52 2.26 6.50 -11.43
C GLY A 52 0.99 7.17 -11.97
N LYS A 53 -0.15 6.47 -11.94
CA LYS A 53 -1.47 7.04 -12.29
C LYS A 53 -2.09 7.78 -11.11
N LEU A 54 -1.67 7.44 -9.89
CA LEU A 54 -1.96 8.19 -8.67
C LEU A 54 -0.64 8.58 -8.01
N ASN A 55 -0.65 9.71 -7.32
CA ASN A 55 0.42 10.21 -6.47
C ASN A 55 -0.09 10.48 -5.05
N ASP A 56 0.81 10.89 -4.15
CA ASP A 56 0.43 11.14 -2.74
C ASP A 56 -0.69 12.17 -2.61
N GLY A 57 -0.73 13.21 -3.47
CA GLY A 57 -1.78 14.24 -3.46
C GLY A 57 -3.17 13.74 -3.83
N ASP A 58 -3.28 12.62 -4.57
CA ASP A 58 -4.56 12.01 -4.93
C ASP A 58 -5.12 11.10 -3.82
N LEU A 59 -4.28 10.73 -2.85
CA LEU A 59 -4.54 9.69 -1.84
C LEU A 59 -4.51 10.21 -0.41
N LEU A 60 -4.46 11.53 -0.22
CA LEU A 60 -4.57 12.17 1.09
C LEU A 60 -5.99 11.99 1.64
N GLY A 61 -6.24 10.81 2.22
CA GLY A 61 -7.14 10.65 3.36
C GLY A 61 -6.44 11.00 4.67
#